data_AF-A0A7S4LE62-F1
#
_entry.id   AF-A0A7S4LE62-F1
#
_cell.length_a   1.000
_cell.length_b   1.000
_cell.length_c   1.000
_cell.angle_alpha   90.00
_cell.angle_beta   90.00
_cell.angle_gamma   90.00
#
_symmetry.space_group_name_H-M   'P 1'
#
loop_
_entity.id
_entity.type
_entity.pdbx_description
1 polymer ?
#
loop_
_entity_poly.entity_id
_entity_poly.type
_entity_poly.pdbx_seq_one_letter_code
_entity_poly.pdbx_strand_id
1 'polypeptide(L)'
;EYQTHLHVPQHVHVVPLSRQLAVLCDILEQEVQDPCHKVMVFGATPQVSEYLKVLLLQTGLGSRTTVLATSSRLKHWAREEACAQFRDGSGMVFCCSDIAALGLDYPNVTAVIQFGSPATRYTYIHRLGRTARGGNEY
;
A
#
# COMPACT_ATOMS: atom_id res chain seq x y z
N GLU A 1 23.60 1.42 9.13
CA GLU A 1 22.35 1.39 8.32
C GLU A 1 21.50 2.58 8.73
N TYR A 2 21.29 3.53 7.82
CA TYR A 2 20.52 4.74 8.11
C TYR A 2 19.07 4.37 8.43
N GLN A 3 18.59 4.74 9.61
CA GLN A 3 17.21 4.50 10.06
C GLN A 3 16.25 5.47 9.34
N THR A 4 16.01 5.26 8.05
CA THR A 4 15.05 6.03 7.22
C THR A 4 13.64 6.07 7.81
N HIS A 5 13.27 5.10 8.64
CA HIS A 5 11.98 5.08 9.33
C HIS A 5 11.78 6.22 10.36
N LEU A 6 12.84 6.82 10.90
CA LEU A 6 12.70 7.86 11.93
C LEU A 6 12.14 9.18 11.37
N HIS A 7 12.24 9.39 10.06
CA HIS A 7 11.89 10.65 9.40
C HIS A 7 10.58 10.58 8.62
N VAL A 8 9.93 9.40 8.58
CA VAL A 8 8.61 9.24 7.97
C VAL A 8 7.55 9.49 9.05
N PRO A 9 6.65 10.48 8.88
CA PRO A 9 5.53 10.69 9.79
C PRO A 9 4.69 9.42 9.92
N GLN A 10 4.48 8.96 11.15
CA GLN A 10 3.78 7.72 11.46
C GLN A 10 2.55 8.01 12.29
N HIS A 11 1.42 7.45 11.88
CA HIS A 11 0.14 7.58 12.58
C HIS A 11 -0.43 6.19 12.84
N VAL A 12 -1.21 6.04 13.91
CA VAL A 12 -1.89 4.79 14.27
C VAL A 12 -3.36 5.08 14.56
N HIS A 13 -4.24 4.29 13.95
CA HIS A 13 -5.68 4.33 14.20
C HIS A 13 -6.10 3.02 14.86
N VAL A 14 -6.46 3.07 16.13
CA VAL A 14 -6.99 1.92 16.87
C VAL A 14 -8.51 1.99 16.82
N VAL A 15 -9.12 1.10 16.04
CA VAL A 15 -10.58 1.05 15.87
C VAL A 15 -11.09 -0.40 15.89
N PRO A 16 -12.36 -0.62 16.25
CA PRO A 16 -12.99 -1.94 16.13
C PRO A 16 -12.90 -2.46 14.69
N LEU A 17 -12.86 -3.79 14.52
CA LEU A 17 -12.77 -4.44 13.20
C LEU A 17 -13.84 -3.93 12.22
N SER A 18 -15.07 -3.73 12.71
CA SER A 18 -16.20 -3.20 11.92
C SER A 18 -15.97 -1.80 11.35
N ARG A 19 -15.04 -1.02 11.90
CA ARG A 19 -14.70 0.34 11.46
C ARG A 19 -13.41 0.41 10.66
N GLN A 20 -12.61 -0.65 10.61
CA GLN A 20 -11.30 -0.61 9.94
C GLN A 20 -11.42 -0.27 8.45
N LEU A 21 -12.38 -0.86 7.73
CA LEU A 21 -12.59 -0.57 6.31
C LEU A 21 -13.00 0.89 6.10
N ALA A 22 -13.92 1.41 6.93
CA ALA A 22 -14.35 2.81 6.83
C ALA A 22 -13.18 3.78 7.03
N VAL A 23 -12.35 3.55 8.04
CA VAL A 23 -11.16 4.37 8.29
C VAL A 23 -10.14 4.26 7.16
N LEU A 24 -9.95 3.06 6.59
CA LEU A 24 -9.09 2.89 5.42
C LEU A 24 -9.61 3.72 4.23
N CYS A 25 -10.92 3.70 3.98
CA CYS A 25 -11.53 4.51 2.92
C CYS A 25 -11.34 6.00 3.19
N ASP A 26 -11.59 6.49 4.41
CA ASP A 26 -11.42 7.91 4.77
C ASP A 26 -9.98 8.38 4.52
N ILE A 27 -8.99 7.56 4.90
CA ILE A 27 -7.56 7.88 4.67
C ILE A 27 -7.26 7.88 3.17
N LEU A 28 -7.71 6.86 2.44
CA LEU A 28 -7.48 6.79 0.99
C LEU A 28 -8.17 7.96 0.26
N GLU A 29 -9.37 8.37 0.68
CA GLU A 29 -10.08 9.53 0.12
C GLU A 29 -9.30 10.83 0.25
N GLN A 30 -8.52 10.99 1.33
CA GLN A 30 -7.62 12.12 1.52
C GLN A 30 -6.37 11.99 0.64
N GLU A 31 -5.73 10.83 0.60
CA GLU A 31 -4.54 10.59 -0.22
C GLU A 31 -4.84 10.78 -1.72
N VAL A 32 -6.00 10.32 -2.21
CA VAL A 32 -6.36 10.44 -3.63
C VAL A 32 -6.70 11.86 -4.08
N GLN A 33 -6.78 12.83 -3.17
CA GLN A 33 -6.91 14.24 -3.56
C GLN A 33 -5.65 14.76 -4.26
N ASP A 34 -4.48 14.17 -3.94
CA ASP A 34 -3.26 14.42 -4.69
C ASP A 34 -3.31 13.63 -6.01
N PRO A 35 -3.32 14.28 -7.19
CA PRO A 35 -3.32 13.59 -8.48
C PRO A 35 -2.11 12.67 -8.67
N CYS A 36 -1.00 12.94 -7.98
CA CYS A 36 0.24 12.17 -8.04
C CYS A 36 0.33 11.07 -6.97
N HIS A 37 -0.73 10.81 -6.21
CA HIS A 37 -0.73 9.80 -5.15
C HIS A 37 -0.25 8.44 -5.65
N LYS A 38 0.53 7.76 -4.81
CA LYS A 38 1.04 6.43 -5.09
C LYS A 38 1.12 5.66 -3.78
N VAL A 39 0.01 5.01 -3.44
CA VAL A 39 -0.21 4.47 -2.10
C VAL A 39 -0.07 2.96 -2.10
N MET A 40 0.74 2.42 -1.18
CA MET A 40 0.80 0.97 -0.94
C MET A 40 -0.04 0.60 0.28
N VAL A 41 -0.98 -0.33 0.10
CA VAL A 41 -1.83 -0.86 1.18
C VAL A 41 -1.42 -2.30 1.47
N PHE A 42 -0.82 -2.53 2.63
CA PHE A 42 -0.37 -3.84 3.06
C PHE A 42 -1.49 -4.60 3.78
N GLY A 43 -1.96 -5.69 3.18
CA GLY A 43 -2.82 -6.66 3.86
C GLY A 43 -1.98 -7.60 4.72
N ALA A 44 -2.55 -8.04 5.86
CA ALA A 44 -1.89 -9.03 6.73
C ALA A 44 -1.62 -10.38 6.04
N THR A 45 -2.40 -10.73 5.01
CA THR A 45 -2.24 -11.95 4.21
C THR A 45 -2.44 -11.67 2.71
N PRO A 46 -1.98 -12.57 1.81
CA PRO A 46 -2.29 -12.50 0.38
C PRO A 46 -3.79 -12.40 0.10
N GLN A 47 -4.61 -13.18 0.81
CA GLN A 47 -6.06 -13.19 0.68
C GLN A 47 -6.68 -11.84 1.07
N VAL A 48 -6.22 -11.24 2.18
CA VAL A 48 -6.68 -9.91 2.60
C VAL A 48 -6.31 -8.86 1.57
N SER A 49 -5.12 -8.93 0.99
CA SER A 49 -4.66 -7.97 -0.03
C SER A 49 -5.55 -7.98 -1.29
N GLU A 50 -5.91 -9.17 -1.78
CA GLU A 50 -6.86 -9.32 -2.88
C GLU A 50 -8.27 -8.86 -2.51
N TYR A 51 -8.72 -9.20 -1.30
CA TYR A 51 -10.03 -8.82 -0.82
C TYR A 51 -10.19 -7.31 -0.65
N LEU A 52 -9.15 -6.63 -0.16
CA LEU A 52 -9.12 -5.17 -0.06
C LEU A 52 -9.32 -4.51 -1.42
N LYS A 53 -8.66 -4.99 -2.49
CA LYS A 53 -8.92 -4.47 -3.84
C LYS A 53 -10.40 -4.57 -4.21
N VAL A 54 -11.02 -5.74 -4.00
CA VAL A 54 -12.44 -5.95 -4.33
C VAL A 54 -13.32 -4.98 -3.53
N LEU A 55 -13.09 -4.87 -2.22
CA LEU A 55 -13.85 -3.96 -1.36
C LEU A 55 -13.69 -2.49 -1.79
N LEU A 56 -12.45 -2.05 -2.04
CA LEU A 56 -12.18 -0.67 -2.45
C LEU A 56 -12.84 -0.34 -3.79
N LEU A 57 -12.88 -1.28 -4.75
CA LEU A 57 -13.60 -1.12 -6.01
C LEU A 57 -15.12 -1.10 -5.85
N GLN A 58 -15.66 -1.72 -4.81
CA GLN A 58 -17.08 -1.65 -4.46
C GLN A 58 -17.45 -0.34 -3.73
N THR A 59 -16.45 0.45 -3.33
CA THR A 59 -16.65 1.81 -2.83
C THR A 59 -16.58 2.84 -3.97
N GLY A 60 -16.83 4.11 -3.67
CA GLY A 60 -16.61 5.21 -4.61
C GLY A 60 -15.13 5.45 -4.98
N LEU A 61 -14.19 4.72 -4.41
CA LEU A 61 -12.76 4.93 -4.65
C LEU A 61 -12.32 4.52 -6.07
N GLY A 62 -12.94 3.47 -6.64
CA GLY A 62 -12.61 2.97 -7.98
C GLY A 62 -12.89 3.97 -9.12
N SER A 63 -13.74 4.98 -8.89
CA SER A 63 -13.96 6.07 -9.85
C SER A 63 -12.98 7.22 -9.70
N ARG A 64 -12.21 7.26 -8.60
CA ARG A 64 -11.24 8.32 -8.28
C ARG A 64 -9.79 7.92 -8.51
N THR A 65 -9.49 6.62 -8.45
CA THR A 65 -8.11 6.10 -8.58
C THR A 65 -8.09 4.69 -9.17
N THR A 66 -6.95 4.32 -9.75
CA THR A 66 -6.68 2.94 -10.14
C THR A 66 -6.32 2.10 -8.91
N VAL A 67 -7.07 1.02 -8.67
CA VAL A 67 -6.79 0.07 -7.57
C VAL A 67 -6.22 -1.24 -8.12
N LEU A 68 -4.95 -1.48 -7.81
CA LEU A 68 -4.19 -2.68 -8.19
C LEU A 68 -4.04 -3.62 -7.00
N ALA A 69 -3.77 -4.89 -7.28
CA ALA A 69 -3.38 -5.84 -6.25
C ALA A 69 -2.36 -6.87 -6.75
N THR A 70 -1.47 -7.30 -5.86
CA THR A 70 -0.55 -8.41 -6.12
C THR A 70 -0.53 -9.37 -4.93
N SER A 71 -0.52 -10.67 -5.22
CA SER A 71 -0.48 -11.72 -4.21
C SER A 71 0.12 -12.99 -4.81
N SER A 72 0.63 -13.89 -3.98
CA SER A 72 1.14 -15.21 -4.43
C SER A 72 0.06 -16.13 -5.00
N ARG A 73 -1.23 -15.78 -4.85
CA ARG A 73 -2.36 -16.56 -5.38
C ARG A 73 -2.75 -16.14 -6.80
N LEU A 74 -2.30 -14.97 -7.25
CA LEU A 74 -2.50 -14.52 -8.63
C LEU A 74 -1.56 -15.26 -9.57
N LYS A 75 -1.99 -15.43 -10.82
CA LYS A 75 -1.15 -15.97 -11.90
C LYS A 75 0.10 -15.06 -12.07
N HIS A 76 1.23 -15.67 -12.42
CA HIS A 76 2.51 -14.97 -12.55
C HIS A 76 2.42 -13.72 -13.43
N TRP A 77 1.89 -13.86 -14.64
CA TRP A 77 1.72 -12.75 -15.58
C TRP A 77 0.88 -11.59 -15.01
N ALA A 78 -0.17 -11.90 -14.23
CA ALA A 78 -1.03 -10.88 -13.62
C ALA A 78 -0.31 -10.14 -12.48
N ARG A 79 0.61 -10.82 -11.78
CA ARG A 79 1.47 -10.18 -10.78
C ARG A 79 2.46 -9.25 -11.46
N GLU A 80 3.13 -9.72 -12.51
CA GLU A 80 4.10 -8.91 -13.27
C GLU A 80 3.46 -7.65 -13.84
N GLU A 81 2.28 -7.78 -14.45
CA GLU A 81 1.52 -6.66 -14.99
C GLU A 81 1.17 -5.63 -13.91
N ALA A 82 0.57 -6.07 -12.80
CA ALA A 82 0.19 -5.17 -11.71
C ALA A 82 1.42 -4.50 -11.06
N CYS A 83 2.53 -5.23 -10.89
CA CYS A 83 3.76 -4.68 -10.36
C CYS A 83 4.40 -3.68 -11.32
N ALA A 84 4.44 -3.95 -12.62
CA ALA A 84 4.96 -3.03 -13.64
C ALA A 84 4.11 -1.76 -13.72
N GLN A 85 2.79 -1.91 -13.80
CA GLN A 85 1.86 -0.79 -13.82
C GLN A 85 2.02 0.10 -12.58
N PHE A 86 2.15 -0.50 -11.39
CA PHE A 86 2.39 0.29 -10.18
C PHE A 86 3.77 0.95 -10.17
N ARG A 87 4.83 0.24 -10.56
CA ARG A 87 6.19 0.79 -10.59
C ARG A 87 6.27 2.01 -11.50
N ASP A 88 5.73 1.92 -12.70
CA ASP A 88 5.91 2.91 -13.76
C ASP A 88 4.82 4.00 -13.76
N GLY A 89 3.74 3.79 -12.99
CA GLY A 89 2.59 4.69 -12.89
C GLY A 89 2.58 5.66 -11.70
N SER A 90 1.53 6.49 -11.69
CA SER A 90 1.12 7.41 -10.61
C SER A 90 -0.41 7.49 -10.56
N GLY A 91 -0.97 8.08 -9.50
CA GLY A 91 -2.43 8.17 -9.32
C GLY A 91 -3.07 6.82 -9.03
N MET A 92 -2.45 6.01 -8.15
CA MET A 92 -2.84 4.63 -7.94
C MET A 92 -2.65 4.12 -6.52
N VAL A 93 -3.49 3.16 -6.15
CA VAL A 93 -3.47 2.41 -4.89
C VAL A 93 -3.11 0.96 -5.18
N PHE A 94 -2.12 0.42 -4.47
CA PHE A 94 -1.64 -0.95 -4.68
C PHE A 94 -1.77 -1.79 -3.42
N CYS A 95 -2.67 -2.76 -3.45
CA CYS A 95 -2.90 -3.70 -2.36
C CYS A 95 -1.93 -4.89 -2.47
N CYS A 96 -1.08 -5.10 -1.46
CA CYS A 96 -0.06 -6.14 -1.50
C CYS A 96 0.15 -6.82 -0.15
N SER A 97 0.71 -8.03 -0.20
CA SER A 97 1.26 -8.72 1.00
C SER A 97 2.78 -8.58 1.02
N ASP A 98 3.40 -8.85 2.17
CA ASP A 98 4.86 -8.71 2.33
C ASP A 98 5.64 -9.48 1.26
N ILE A 99 5.31 -10.75 1.04
CA ILE A 99 5.98 -11.60 0.05
C ILE A 99 5.89 -11.03 -1.35
N ALA A 100 4.75 -10.43 -1.70
CA ALA A 100 4.52 -9.92 -3.05
C ALA A 100 5.22 -8.57 -3.30
N ALA A 101 5.58 -7.84 -2.23
CA ALA A 101 6.30 -6.57 -2.31
C ALA A 101 7.83 -6.71 -2.18
N LEU A 102 8.34 -7.91 -1.85
CA LEU A 102 9.78 -8.15 -1.74
C LEU A 102 10.46 -8.14 -3.10
N GLY A 103 11.68 -7.59 -3.15
CA GLY A 103 12.56 -7.61 -4.33
C GLY A 103 12.18 -6.66 -5.47
N LEU A 104 11.12 -5.87 -5.31
CA LEU A 104 10.70 -4.86 -6.29
C LEU A 104 10.87 -3.46 -5.72
N ASP A 105 11.47 -2.58 -6.52
CA ASP A 105 11.59 -1.16 -6.22
C ASP A 105 10.41 -0.40 -6.81
N TYR A 106 9.81 0.47 -6.00
CA TYR A 106 8.62 1.26 -6.36
C TYR A 106 8.93 2.72 -6.07
N PRO A 107 9.43 3.48 -7.06
CA PRO A 107 9.80 4.87 -6.85
C PRO A 107 8.55 5.72 -6.60
N ASN A 108 8.74 6.81 -5.85
CA ASN A 108 7.74 7.85 -5.58
C ASN A 108 6.49 7.39 -4.83
N VAL A 109 6.55 6.30 -4.04
CA VAL A 109 5.45 5.94 -3.14
C VAL A 109 5.24 7.05 -2.11
N THR A 110 4.04 7.64 -2.13
CA THR A 110 3.67 8.81 -1.31
C THR A 110 3.26 8.44 0.10
N ALA A 111 2.68 7.25 0.26
CA ALA A 111 2.18 6.72 1.52
C ALA A 111 2.19 5.18 1.57
N VAL A 112 2.38 4.66 2.77
CA VAL A 112 2.27 3.23 3.09
C VAL A 112 1.24 3.06 4.19
N ILE A 113 0.19 2.30 3.91
CA ILE A 113 -0.89 1.99 4.84
C ILE A 113 -0.78 0.51 5.23
N GLN A 114 -0.80 0.22 6.51
CA GLN A 114 -0.76 -1.15 7.03
C GLN A 114 -2.15 -1.53 7.55
N PHE A 115 -2.86 -2.35 6.78
CA PHE A 115 -4.19 -2.82 7.15
C PHE A 115 -4.09 -4.07 8.01
N GLY A 116 -4.17 -3.86 9.32
CA GLY A 116 -3.88 -4.85 10.35
C GLY A 116 -2.42 -4.76 10.83
N SER A 117 -2.16 -5.28 12.03
CA SER A 117 -0.83 -5.23 12.62
C SER A 117 0.13 -6.15 11.84
N PRO A 118 1.35 -5.68 11.50
CA PRO A 118 2.39 -6.58 11.04
C PRO A 118 2.72 -7.60 12.15
N ALA A 119 3.13 -8.80 11.74
CA ALA A 119 3.45 -9.88 12.68
C ALA A 119 4.73 -9.60 13.49
N THR A 120 5.63 -8.77 12.96
CA THR A 120 6.92 -8.44 13.59
C THR A 120 7.30 -6.98 13.39
N ARG A 121 8.14 -6.45 14.28
CA ARG A 121 8.78 -5.13 14.13
C ARG A 121 9.61 -5.04 12.84
N TYR A 122 10.26 -6.14 12.45
CA TYR A 122 11.04 -6.18 11.22
C TYR A 122 10.14 -5.95 10.00
N THR A 123 9.01 -6.67 9.91
CA THR A 123 8.00 -6.47 8.86
C THR A 123 7.50 -5.02 8.81
N TYR A 124 7.24 -4.41 9.97
CA TYR A 124 6.85 -3.00 10.06
C TYR A 124 7.88 -2.07 9.39
N ILE A 125 9.16 -2.22 9.76
CA ILE A 125 10.26 -1.38 9.24
C ILE A 125 10.41 -1.60 7.72
N HIS A 126 10.31 -2.84 7.24
CA HIS A 126 10.41 -3.16 5.81
C HIS A 126 9.27 -2.57 4.96
N ARG A 127 8.06 -2.50 5.50
CA ARG A 127 6.91 -1.86 4.85
C ARG A 127 7.11 -0.35 4.81
N LEU A 128 7.51 0.26 5.93
CA LEU A 128 7.72 1.70 6.02
C LEU A 128 8.83 2.19 5.08
N GLY A 129 9.88 1.39 4.89
CA GLY A 129 10.95 1.67 3.93
C GLY A 129 10.51 1.72 2.47
N ARG A 130 9.23 1.45 2.15
CA ARG A 130 8.69 1.56 0.79
C ARG A 130 8.29 2.98 0.40
N THR A 131 8.25 3.93 1.34
CA THR A 131 7.99 5.34 0.98
C THR A 131 9.25 6.00 0.42
N ALA A 132 9.10 6.79 -0.65
CA ALA A 132 10.20 7.51 -1.28
C ALA A 132 10.74 8.71 -0.46
N ARG A 133 10.18 8.97 0.72
CA ARG A 133 10.54 10.13 1.55
C ARG A 133 11.92 10.04 2.23
N GLY A 134 12.70 8.99 1.95
CA GLY A 134 14.06 8.80 2.47
C GLY A 134 15.18 9.06 1.46
N GLY A 135 14.92 9.64 0.28
CA GLY A 135 15.87 9.68 -0.83
C GLY A 135 16.06 11.01 -1.57
N ASN A 136 15.69 12.16 -1.00
CA ASN A 136 15.95 13.47 -1.60
C ASN A 136 17.21 14.16 -1.04
N GLU A 137 18.25 13.40 -0.71
CA GLU A 137 19.61 13.92 -0.64
C GLU A 137 20.49 13.01 -1.49
N TYR A 138 21.01 13.57 -2.59
CA TYR A 138 22.02 12.95 -3.47
C TYR A 138 23.35 12.77 -2.75
#